data_AF-A0A2U8DGB8-F1
#
_entry.id   AF-A0A2U8DGB8-F1
#
_cell.length_a   1.000
_cell.length_b   1.000
_cell.length_c   1.000
_cell.angle_alpha   90.00
_cell.angle_beta   90.00
_cell.angle_gamma   90.00
#
_symmetry.space_group_name_H-M   'P 1'
#
loop_
_entity.id
_entity.type
_entity.pdbx_description
1 polymer ?
#
loop_
_entity_poly.entity_id
_entity_poly.type
_entity_poly.pdbx_seq_one_letter_code
_entity_poly.pdbx_strand_id
1 'polypeptide(L)'
;MKNKNSFNFEFPFDSEKVDILKTIEKNCSDIQCAWLSGYFWNLSNQKSTLLKKKNNLFDLQENSKKSITIISASQTGNAKLLSERLSKYLNINDKKTVLKNASDYNFKKINHERFLILIVSTHGEGEPPEEALSLYRFVMSKKSPKLNNLYYSVFGLGDVSYNLFCQAAKDFDKRLEALGAKRLLKRIDADIEYEKKYLIWSKELLISLNKNQKNLSTSINFSHKNAQEKSNIYTKNNPVLAILSVNQKITGRNSIKDIRHIELDIKEKNFYYEPGDAIGVWYQNSDELIERLLKSLSIKMDNKVTFNHSLITIFDVLKKHFDITTNTKDIVKKYSNITKNKFLEKMILDPNKLKNYVKNIPLVQMIYDFPKDLSCEELLSILRPLTPRLYSIASSQSEIFYEVHITVGIIKKFIDNFLYLGGASGYLSHYLKIDDSLKIFVKKNNNFRLPKDKSASIIMIGSGTGIAPFRAFMQHRDNDCSTGKNWIFFGNPNFTEDFLYQIEWQRYLKNGVLNKMSLAWSRDQKNKIYVQDKMKENSREIWEWIKSGAYLYICGDASYMAKDVENTLLNIFQKNGNMDLEKSNEFLDYLRINKRYQRDVY
;
A
#
# COMPACT_ATOMS: atom_id res chain seq x y z
N MET A 1 -75.66 -31.46 26.99
CA MET A 1 -74.22 -31.46 27.35
C MET A 1 -73.48 -32.12 26.19
N LYS A 2 -72.78 -31.44 25.26
CA LYS A 2 -71.44 -30.79 25.37
C LYS A 2 -70.53 -31.62 26.28
N ASN A 3 -69.36 -32.13 25.92
CA ASN A 3 -68.25 -31.74 25.02
C ASN A 3 -67.27 -32.95 25.06
N LYS A 4 -66.24 -33.21 24.24
CA LYS A 4 -65.41 -32.46 23.29
C LYS A 4 -64.53 -33.54 22.61
N ASN A 5 -64.48 -33.61 21.28
CA ASN A 5 -63.30 -34.15 20.59
C ASN A 5 -62.42 -32.95 20.23
N SER A 6 -61.25 -32.88 20.87
CA SER A 6 -60.19 -31.91 20.63
C SER A 6 -59.34 -32.34 19.43
N PHE A 7 -58.94 -31.36 18.62
CA PHE A 7 -58.05 -31.43 17.45
C PHE A 7 -58.69 -31.78 16.10
N ASN A 8 -59.64 -30.95 15.64
CA ASN A 8 -59.70 -30.63 14.22
C ASN A 8 -58.61 -29.58 13.93
N PHE A 9 -57.45 -30.02 13.43
CA PHE A 9 -56.58 -29.12 12.69
C PHE A 9 -57.29 -28.80 11.38
N GLU A 10 -57.83 -27.58 11.25
CA GLU A 10 -58.25 -27.07 9.95
C GLU A 10 -57.01 -27.03 9.07
N PHE A 11 -56.96 -27.95 8.11
CA PHE A 11 -55.93 -27.92 7.07
C PHE A 11 -56.09 -26.60 6.30
N PRO A 12 -55.04 -25.80 6.09
CA PRO A 12 -55.15 -24.41 5.63
C PRO A 12 -55.54 -24.27 4.15
N PHE A 13 -55.95 -25.36 3.50
CA PHE A 13 -56.28 -25.45 2.09
C PHE A 13 -57.67 -26.06 1.91
N ASP A 14 -58.44 -25.52 0.97
CA ASP A 14 -59.70 -26.12 0.51
C ASP A 14 -59.45 -27.45 -0.21
N SER A 15 -60.50 -28.25 -0.37
CA SER A 15 -60.42 -29.59 -0.97
C SER A 15 -59.82 -29.58 -2.39
N GLU A 16 -60.11 -28.53 -3.17
CA GLU A 16 -59.62 -28.38 -4.53
C GLU A 16 -58.10 -28.14 -4.57
N LYS A 17 -57.55 -27.32 -3.67
CA LYS A 17 -56.09 -27.12 -3.54
C LYS A 17 -55.37 -28.33 -2.98
N VAL A 18 -56.01 -29.10 -2.10
CA VAL A 18 -55.44 -30.35 -1.58
C VAL A 18 -55.26 -31.38 -2.70
N ASP A 19 -56.21 -31.47 -3.63
CA ASP A 19 -56.11 -32.41 -4.76
C ASP A 19 -55.03 -32.00 -5.78
N ILE A 20 -54.83 -30.70 -5.99
CA ILE A 20 -53.71 -30.18 -6.79
C ILE A 20 -52.37 -30.53 -6.13
N LEU A 21 -52.24 -30.33 -4.80
CA LEU A 21 -51.03 -30.65 -4.06
C LEU A 21 -50.70 -32.15 -4.11
N LYS A 22 -51.70 -33.03 -3.95
CA LYS A 22 -51.53 -34.48 -4.10
C LYS A 22 -51.08 -34.88 -5.50
N THR A 23 -51.53 -34.16 -6.52
CA THR A 23 -51.11 -34.40 -7.91
C THR A 23 -49.64 -34.00 -8.14
N ILE A 24 -49.19 -32.91 -7.50
CA ILE A 24 -47.79 -32.46 -7.55
C ILE A 24 -46.89 -33.42 -6.76
N GLU A 25 -47.32 -33.86 -5.57
CA GLU A 25 -46.62 -34.82 -4.73
C GLU A 25 -46.36 -36.14 -5.47
N LYS A 26 -47.36 -36.64 -6.20
CA LYS A 26 -47.25 -37.91 -6.95
C LYS A 26 -46.23 -37.86 -8.11
N ASN A 27 -45.86 -36.67 -8.56
CA ASN A 27 -45.01 -36.44 -9.74
C ASN A 27 -43.66 -35.78 -9.41
N CYS A 28 -43.31 -35.63 -8.13
CA CYS A 28 -42.05 -35.04 -7.70
C CYS A 28 -41.14 -36.07 -7.03
N SER A 29 -39.83 -35.96 -7.30
CA SER A 29 -38.78 -36.65 -6.54
C SER A 29 -38.48 -35.95 -5.20
N ASP A 30 -37.80 -36.64 -4.28
CA ASP A 30 -37.44 -36.10 -2.95
C ASP A 30 -36.68 -34.76 -3.03
N ILE A 31 -35.78 -34.62 -4.02
CA ILE A 31 -35.02 -33.38 -4.26
C ILE A 31 -35.94 -32.25 -4.73
N GLN A 32 -36.93 -32.56 -5.57
CA GLN A 32 -37.90 -31.58 -6.06
C GLN A 32 -38.87 -31.15 -4.95
N CYS A 33 -39.28 -32.07 -4.07
CA CYS A 33 -40.05 -31.77 -2.87
C CYS A 33 -39.27 -30.83 -1.93
N ALA A 34 -37.98 -31.09 -1.68
CA ALA A 34 -37.12 -30.21 -0.88
C ALA A 34 -36.89 -28.82 -1.53
N TRP A 35 -36.82 -28.76 -2.86
CA TRP A 35 -36.73 -27.49 -3.58
C TRP A 35 -38.05 -26.69 -3.48
N LEU A 36 -39.19 -27.36 -3.65
CA LEU A 36 -40.52 -26.76 -3.53
C LEU A 36 -40.80 -26.25 -2.12
N SER A 37 -40.34 -26.94 -1.08
CA SER A 37 -40.48 -26.43 0.30
C SER A 37 -39.70 -25.12 0.50
N GLY A 38 -38.49 -25.02 -0.07
CA GLY A 38 -37.72 -23.78 -0.08
C GLY A 38 -38.38 -22.67 -0.90
N TYR A 39 -38.98 -23.02 -2.04
CA TYR A 39 -39.68 -22.09 -2.92
C TYR A 39 -40.95 -21.51 -2.26
N PHE A 40 -41.79 -22.33 -1.66
CA PHE A 40 -42.98 -21.88 -0.94
C PHE A 40 -42.63 -21.10 0.34
N TRP A 41 -41.56 -21.47 1.03
CA TRP A 41 -41.01 -20.69 2.16
C TRP A 41 -40.55 -19.29 1.73
N ASN A 42 -39.97 -19.17 0.54
CA ASN A 42 -39.60 -17.87 -0.01
C ASN A 42 -40.84 -17.06 -0.43
N LEU A 43 -41.85 -17.68 -1.03
CA LEU A 43 -43.11 -17.03 -1.41
C LEU A 43 -43.91 -16.53 -0.20
N SER A 44 -43.95 -17.30 0.89
CA SER A 44 -44.62 -16.86 2.13
C SER A 44 -43.94 -15.63 2.74
N ASN A 45 -42.60 -15.55 2.61
CA ASN A 45 -41.82 -14.39 3.00
C ASN A 45 -41.89 -13.21 2.00
N GLN A 46 -42.49 -13.39 0.81
CA GLN A 46 -42.68 -12.30 -0.15
C GLN A 46 -43.77 -11.31 0.26
N LYS A 47 -44.81 -11.74 1.00
CA LYS A 47 -45.86 -10.81 1.49
C LYS A 47 -45.36 -9.88 2.61
N SER A 48 -44.44 -10.34 3.47
CA SER A 48 -43.79 -9.46 4.47
C SER A 48 -42.74 -8.53 3.83
N THR A 49 -42.14 -8.94 2.72
CA THR A 49 -41.19 -8.10 1.96
C THR A 49 -41.85 -7.16 0.96
N LEU A 50 -43.10 -7.38 0.52
CA LEU A 50 -43.85 -6.42 -0.33
C LEU A 50 -44.32 -5.19 0.45
N LEU A 51 -44.75 -5.36 1.72
CA LEU A 51 -45.05 -4.26 2.64
C LEU A 51 -43.78 -3.50 3.06
N LYS A 52 -42.63 -4.18 3.17
CA LYS A 52 -41.31 -3.53 3.35
C LYS A 52 -40.73 -2.93 2.06
N LYS A 53 -41.05 -3.45 0.87
CA LYS A 53 -40.54 -2.95 -0.42
C LYS A 53 -41.19 -1.66 -0.87
N LYS A 54 -42.49 -1.44 -0.61
CA LYS A 54 -43.12 -0.16 -0.95
C LYS A 54 -42.52 1.01 -0.15
N ASN A 55 -42.11 0.77 1.09
CA ASN A 55 -41.40 1.79 1.90
C ASN A 55 -39.90 1.86 1.55
N ASN A 56 -39.23 0.76 1.19
CA ASN A 56 -37.80 0.78 0.86
C ASN A 56 -37.46 1.25 -0.56
N LEU A 57 -38.36 1.18 -1.54
CA LEU A 57 -38.08 1.63 -2.92
C LEU A 57 -38.02 3.15 -3.05
N PHE A 58 -38.85 3.88 -2.29
CA PHE A 58 -38.74 5.34 -2.17
C PHE A 58 -37.52 5.76 -1.32
N ASP A 59 -37.21 5.00 -0.28
CA ASP A 59 -36.12 5.34 0.64
C ASP A 59 -34.71 5.01 0.08
N LEU A 60 -34.56 4.02 -0.81
CA LEU A 60 -33.27 3.66 -1.43
C LEU A 60 -32.83 4.62 -2.54
N GLN A 61 -33.77 5.21 -3.29
CA GLN A 61 -33.44 6.23 -4.31
C GLN A 61 -33.18 7.62 -3.69
N GLU A 62 -33.73 7.92 -2.50
CA GLU A 62 -33.39 9.13 -1.75
C GLU A 62 -32.14 8.97 -0.87
N ASN A 63 -31.89 7.79 -0.29
CA ASN A 63 -30.72 7.57 0.58
C ASN A 63 -29.38 7.57 -0.16
N SER A 64 -29.31 7.16 -1.43
CA SER A 64 -28.06 7.23 -2.21
C SER A 64 -27.69 8.66 -2.61
N LYS A 65 -28.66 9.60 -2.56
CA LYS A 65 -28.42 11.03 -2.88
C LYS A 65 -27.90 11.84 -1.69
N LYS A 66 -27.87 11.26 -0.47
CA LYS A 66 -27.47 11.97 0.77
C LYS A 66 -26.18 11.45 1.43
N SER A 67 -25.59 10.34 0.96
CA SER A 67 -24.36 9.80 1.55
C SER A 67 -23.09 10.48 1.01
N ILE A 68 -22.11 10.67 1.88
CA ILE A 68 -20.78 11.18 1.53
C ILE A 68 -19.88 10.00 1.21
N THR A 69 -19.42 9.89 -0.03
CA THR A 69 -18.46 8.87 -0.42
C THR A 69 -17.05 9.33 -0.07
N ILE A 70 -16.35 8.56 0.76
CA ILE A 70 -14.95 8.79 1.10
C ILE A 70 -14.12 7.74 0.38
N ILE A 71 -13.26 8.16 -0.54
CA ILE A 71 -12.29 7.30 -1.20
C ILE A 71 -10.94 7.43 -0.49
N SER A 72 -10.43 6.29 -0.01
CA SER A 72 -9.04 6.17 0.42
C SER A 72 -8.18 5.66 -0.74
N ALA A 73 -7.09 6.36 -1.04
CA ALA A 73 -6.05 5.94 -1.95
C ALA A 73 -4.71 5.96 -1.21
N SER A 74 -4.21 4.79 -0.81
CA SER A 74 -3.04 4.61 0.02
C SER A 74 -2.12 3.50 -0.45
N GLN A 75 -0.81 3.77 -0.50
CA GLN A 75 0.19 2.70 -0.61
C GLN A 75 0.66 2.25 0.77
N THR A 76 0.82 3.20 1.70
CA THR A 76 1.38 2.93 3.03
C THR A 76 0.36 2.76 4.14
N GLY A 77 -0.92 2.90 3.84
CA GLY A 77 -2.03 2.81 4.79
C GLY A 77 -2.37 4.12 5.49
N ASN A 78 -1.53 5.16 5.40
CA ASN A 78 -1.80 6.46 6.02
C ASN A 78 -3.13 7.07 5.53
N ALA A 79 -3.35 7.09 4.22
CA ALA A 79 -4.59 7.65 3.65
C ALA A 79 -5.81 6.84 4.08
N LYS A 80 -5.69 5.50 4.12
CA LYS A 80 -6.74 4.59 4.61
C LYS A 80 -7.11 4.88 6.06
N LEU A 81 -6.11 5.00 6.93
CA LEU A 81 -6.31 5.32 8.36
C LEU A 81 -7.01 6.68 8.53
N LEU A 82 -6.57 7.70 7.79
CA LEU A 82 -7.22 9.02 7.83
C LEU A 82 -8.66 8.96 7.31
N SER A 83 -8.95 8.19 6.26
CA SER A 83 -10.32 8.02 5.75
C SER A 83 -11.23 7.29 6.74
N GLU A 84 -10.72 6.28 7.45
CA GLU A 84 -11.44 5.59 8.53
C GLU A 84 -11.75 6.54 9.69
N ARG A 85 -10.74 7.33 10.11
CA ARG A 85 -10.91 8.36 11.15
C ARG A 85 -11.93 9.41 10.74
N LEU A 86 -11.87 9.88 9.48
CA LEU A 86 -12.81 10.87 8.96
C LEU A 86 -14.23 10.30 8.90
N SER A 87 -14.37 9.05 8.44
CA SER A 87 -15.66 8.37 8.39
C SER A 87 -16.29 8.27 9.78
N LYS A 88 -15.54 7.86 10.80
CA LYS A 88 -16.01 7.84 12.20
C LYS A 88 -16.40 9.24 12.68
N TYR A 89 -15.54 10.24 12.44
CA TYR A 89 -15.79 11.62 12.84
C TYR A 89 -17.07 12.20 12.21
N LEU A 90 -17.26 11.98 10.91
CA LEU A 90 -18.43 12.47 10.17
C LEU A 90 -19.72 11.74 10.61
N ASN A 91 -19.68 10.41 10.81
CA ASN A 91 -20.85 9.65 11.28
C ASN A 91 -21.29 10.07 12.69
N ILE A 92 -20.35 10.39 13.60
CA ILE A 92 -20.67 10.93 14.94
C ILE A 92 -21.34 12.31 14.85
N ASN A 93 -21.13 13.06 13.77
CA ASN A 93 -21.74 14.36 13.52
C ASN A 93 -22.89 14.28 12.48
N ASP A 94 -23.65 13.18 12.51
CA ASP A 94 -24.85 12.94 11.70
C ASP A 94 -24.64 13.04 10.18
N LYS A 95 -23.42 12.79 9.69
CA LYS A 95 -23.12 12.67 8.26
C LYS A 95 -22.94 11.22 7.90
N LYS A 96 -23.92 10.66 7.19
CA LYS A 96 -23.86 9.30 6.65
C LYS A 96 -22.72 9.19 5.63
N THR A 97 -21.69 8.42 5.96
CA THR A 97 -20.55 8.19 5.07
C THR A 97 -20.55 6.78 4.47
N VAL A 98 -19.98 6.65 3.27
CA VAL A 98 -19.63 5.37 2.66
C VAL A 98 -18.13 5.38 2.39
N LEU A 99 -17.38 4.57 3.13
CA LEU A 99 -15.94 4.43 2.95
C LEU A 99 -15.65 3.39 1.86
N LYS A 100 -14.83 3.75 0.87
CA LYS A 100 -14.37 2.87 -0.21
C LYS A 100 -12.86 2.96 -0.36
N ASN A 101 -12.21 1.81 -0.50
CA ASN A 101 -10.87 1.77 -1.07
C ASN A 101 -10.95 2.13 -2.57
N ALA A 102 -9.97 2.85 -3.10
CA ALA A 102 -9.95 3.22 -4.51
C ALA A 102 -10.01 2.00 -5.45
N SER A 103 -9.46 0.86 -5.06
CA SER A 103 -9.49 -0.39 -5.84
C SER A 103 -10.88 -1.03 -5.90
N ASP A 104 -11.68 -0.86 -4.84
CA ASP A 104 -13.04 -1.40 -4.74
C ASP A 104 -14.11 -0.40 -5.22
N TYR A 105 -13.71 0.81 -5.62
CA TYR A 105 -14.61 1.87 -6.07
C TYR A 105 -14.96 1.71 -7.55
N ASN A 106 -16.27 1.70 -7.85
CA ASN A 106 -16.74 1.66 -9.24
C ASN A 106 -16.64 3.05 -9.88
N PHE A 107 -15.44 3.40 -10.33
CA PHE A 107 -15.10 4.72 -10.88
C PHE A 107 -15.93 5.13 -12.09
N LYS A 108 -16.53 4.18 -12.83
CA LYS A 108 -17.43 4.48 -13.95
C LYS A 108 -18.73 5.16 -13.52
N LYS A 109 -19.10 5.06 -12.22
CA LYS A 109 -20.32 5.67 -11.64
C LYS A 109 -20.04 6.97 -10.89
N ILE A 110 -18.87 7.59 -11.06
CA ILE A 110 -18.49 8.82 -10.36
C ILE A 110 -19.44 10.00 -10.60
N ASN A 111 -20.15 10.03 -11.73
CA ASN A 111 -21.18 11.04 -12.03
C ASN A 111 -22.46 10.90 -11.19
N HIS A 112 -22.66 9.78 -10.51
CA HIS A 112 -23.80 9.57 -9.59
C HIS A 112 -23.50 10.07 -8.17
N GLU A 113 -22.24 10.40 -7.87
CA GLU A 113 -21.84 10.90 -6.56
C GLU A 113 -22.28 12.35 -6.37
N ARG A 114 -22.78 12.66 -5.17
CA ARG A 114 -23.16 14.03 -4.76
C ARG A 114 -22.03 14.70 -3.99
N PHE A 115 -21.42 13.98 -3.05
CA PHE A 115 -20.33 14.44 -2.20
C PHE A 115 -19.21 13.40 -2.20
N LEU A 116 -18.04 13.77 -2.71
CA LEU A 116 -16.86 12.91 -2.82
C LEU A 116 -15.67 13.50 -2.06
N ILE A 117 -15.19 12.79 -1.05
CA ILE A 117 -13.97 13.16 -0.33
C ILE A 117 -12.87 12.18 -0.72
N LEU A 118 -11.77 12.70 -1.25
CA LEU A 118 -10.62 11.89 -1.66
C LEU A 118 -9.45 12.16 -0.71
N ILE A 119 -8.96 11.11 -0.05
CA ILE A 119 -7.70 11.15 0.69
C ILE A 119 -6.70 10.30 -0.06
N VAL A 120 -5.67 10.92 -0.64
CA VAL A 120 -4.77 10.27 -1.60
C VAL A 120 -3.31 10.53 -1.26
N SER A 121 -2.50 9.47 -1.19
CA SER A 121 -1.04 9.58 -1.13
C SER A 121 -0.41 9.63 -2.52
N THR A 122 0.75 10.27 -2.68
CA THR A 122 1.53 10.25 -3.93
C THR A 122 2.72 9.28 -3.80
N HIS A 123 3.02 8.53 -4.85
CA HIS A 123 4.09 7.52 -4.91
C HIS A 123 5.04 7.75 -6.08
N GLY A 124 6.27 7.25 -5.94
CA GLY A 124 7.30 7.31 -6.98
C GLY A 124 7.53 8.72 -7.51
N GLU A 125 7.43 8.86 -8.83
CA GLU A 125 7.57 10.14 -9.55
C GLU A 125 6.21 10.81 -9.76
N GLY A 126 5.46 11.04 -8.67
CA GLY A 126 4.21 11.80 -8.71
C GLY A 126 2.95 11.00 -9.03
N GLU A 127 3.05 9.68 -9.11
CA GLU A 127 1.95 8.78 -9.46
C GLU A 127 0.97 8.60 -8.27
N PRO A 128 -0.31 8.28 -8.51
CA PRO A 128 -1.21 7.84 -7.45
C PRO A 128 -0.76 6.47 -6.90
N PRO A 129 -1.26 6.05 -5.74
CA PRO A 129 -1.04 4.70 -5.24
C PRO A 129 -1.64 3.68 -6.21
N GLU A 130 -1.10 2.46 -6.25
CA GLU A 130 -1.51 1.46 -7.24
C GLU A 130 -3.02 1.19 -7.20
N GLU A 131 -3.60 1.14 -5.99
CA GLU A 131 -5.04 0.94 -5.80
C GLU A 131 -5.92 2.03 -6.43
N ALA A 132 -5.39 3.20 -6.72
CA ALA A 132 -6.11 4.31 -7.35
C ALA A 132 -5.76 4.52 -8.82
N LEU A 133 -4.89 3.69 -9.41
CA LEU A 133 -4.38 3.93 -10.76
C LEU A 133 -5.48 3.87 -11.83
N SER A 134 -6.39 2.90 -11.76
CA SER A 134 -7.53 2.79 -12.70
C SER A 134 -8.52 3.96 -12.55
N LEU A 135 -8.83 4.38 -11.31
CA LEU A 135 -9.63 5.57 -11.05
C LEU A 135 -8.95 6.83 -11.61
N TYR A 136 -7.65 6.99 -11.36
CA TYR A 136 -6.85 8.10 -11.84
C TYR A 136 -6.86 8.18 -13.37
N ARG A 137 -6.53 7.08 -14.06
CA ARG A 137 -6.55 6.99 -15.52
C ARG A 137 -7.93 7.34 -16.09
N PHE A 138 -9.00 6.79 -15.51
CA PHE A 138 -10.36 7.08 -15.94
C PHE A 138 -10.69 8.58 -15.82
N VAL A 139 -10.44 9.18 -14.64
CA VAL A 139 -10.73 10.61 -14.38
C VAL A 139 -9.89 11.52 -15.28
N MET A 140 -8.63 11.17 -15.56
CA MET A 140 -7.76 11.94 -16.46
C MET A 140 -8.14 11.77 -17.94
N SER A 141 -8.79 10.67 -18.32
CA SER A 141 -9.15 10.38 -19.71
C SER A 141 -10.24 11.30 -20.27
N LYS A 142 -10.35 11.35 -21.60
CA LYS A 142 -11.48 11.99 -22.30
C LYS A 142 -12.82 11.27 -22.09
N LYS A 143 -12.80 10.01 -21.62
CA LYS A 143 -14.00 9.21 -21.33
C LYS A 143 -14.68 9.60 -20.02
N SER A 144 -14.04 10.44 -19.19
CA SER A 144 -14.63 10.88 -17.92
C SER A 144 -15.89 11.74 -18.16
N PRO A 145 -17.01 11.45 -17.48
CA PRO A 145 -18.23 12.25 -17.61
C PRO A 145 -18.04 13.66 -17.01
N LYS A 146 -18.91 14.60 -17.39
CA LYS A 146 -19.06 15.88 -16.68
C LYS A 146 -19.60 15.63 -15.27
N LEU A 147 -19.09 16.38 -14.29
CA LEU A 147 -19.32 16.20 -12.85
C LEU A 147 -20.01 17.42 -12.22
N ASN A 148 -20.87 18.11 -12.96
CA ASN A 148 -21.50 19.38 -12.56
C ASN A 148 -22.26 19.33 -11.22
N ASN A 149 -22.75 18.14 -10.85
CA ASN A 149 -23.55 17.92 -9.63
C ASN A 149 -22.73 17.41 -8.43
N LEU A 150 -21.42 17.19 -8.64
CA LEU A 150 -20.50 16.65 -7.65
C LEU A 150 -19.87 17.78 -6.82
N TYR A 151 -19.91 17.64 -5.51
CA TYR A 151 -19.12 18.43 -4.58
C TYR A 151 -17.95 17.60 -4.07
N TYR A 152 -16.75 18.17 -4.01
CA TYR A 152 -15.56 17.41 -3.63
C TYR A 152 -14.56 18.15 -2.74
N SER A 153 -13.76 17.39 -2.00
CA SER A 153 -12.54 17.90 -1.35
C SER A 153 -11.43 16.84 -1.42
N VAL A 154 -10.19 17.29 -1.58
CA VAL A 154 -9.01 16.42 -1.70
C VAL A 154 -8.03 16.71 -0.57
N PHE A 155 -7.62 15.67 0.15
CA PHE A 155 -6.51 15.71 1.11
C PHE A 155 -5.34 14.90 0.56
N GLY A 156 -4.27 15.59 0.20
CA GLY A 156 -3.05 15.00 -0.35
C GLY A 156 -2.04 14.65 0.74
N LEU A 157 -1.53 13.43 0.70
CA LEU A 157 -0.38 12.99 1.49
C LEU A 157 0.84 12.85 0.58
N GLY A 158 1.92 13.52 0.90
CA GLY A 158 3.17 13.46 0.16
C GLY A 158 4.38 13.62 1.08
N ASP A 159 5.56 13.67 0.47
CA ASP A 159 6.81 13.97 1.15
C ASP A 159 7.55 15.04 0.34
N VAL A 160 7.88 16.17 0.98
CA VAL A 160 8.54 17.32 0.32
C VAL A 160 9.94 17.01 -0.20
N SER A 161 10.54 15.90 0.24
CA SER A 161 11.81 15.42 -0.32
C SER A 161 11.68 14.95 -1.78
N TYR A 162 10.48 14.63 -2.24
CA TYR A 162 10.20 14.24 -3.62
C TYR A 162 9.85 15.45 -4.49
N ASN A 163 10.22 15.42 -5.77
CA ASN A 163 9.98 16.55 -6.69
C ASN A 163 8.50 16.84 -6.89
N LEU A 164 7.71 15.78 -7.03
CA LEU A 164 6.30 15.83 -7.35
C LEU A 164 5.46 15.71 -6.05
N PHE A 165 5.74 16.61 -5.10
CA PHE A 165 5.07 16.66 -3.80
C PHE A 165 3.55 16.78 -3.95
N CYS A 166 2.80 15.82 -3.40
CA CYS A 166 1.34 15.72 -3.49
C CYS A 166 0.76 15.75 -4.92
N GLN A 167 1.54 15.33 -5.92
CA GLN A 167 1.17 15.45 -7.34
C GLN A 167 -0.14 14.73 -7.67
N ALA A 168 -0.35 13.49 -7.19
CA ALA A 168 -1.60 12.78 -7.43
C ALA A 168 -2.83 13.56 -6.91
N ALA A 169 -2.70 14.21 -5.74
CA ALA A 169 -3.76 15.03 -5.15
C ALA A 169 -4.01 16.29 -5.99
N LYS A 170 -2.95 16.94 -6.47
CA LYS A 170 -3.01 18.12 -7.35
C LYS A 170 -3.72 17.79 -8.65
N ASP A 171 -3.39 16.65 -9.24
CA ASP A 171 -3.98 16.20 -10.50
C ASP A 171 -5.46 15.88 -10.34
N PHE A 172 -5.84 15.12 -9.31
CA PHE A 172 -7.25 14.85 -9.02
C PHE A 172 -8.06 16.12 -8.79
N ASP A 173 -7.56 17.03 -7.95
CA ASP A 173 -8.24 18.30 -7.64
C ASP A 173 -8.43 19.15 -8.90
N LYS A 174 -7.36 19.36 -9.68
CA LYS A 174 -7.43 20.11 -10.95
C LYS A 174 -8.38 19.45 -11.95
N ARG A 175 -8.35 18.12 -12.07
CA ARG A 175 -9.17 17.40 -13.04
C ARG A 175 -10.64 17.38 -12.66
N LEU A 176 -10.98 17.18 -11.38
CA LEU A 176 -12.38 17.22 -10.91
C LEU A 176 -13.01 18.60 -11.15
N GLU A 177 -12.26 19.68 -10.88
CA GLU A 177 -12.68 21.05 -11.20
C GLU A 177 -12.89 21.25 -12.71
N ALA A 178 -11.95 20.81 -13.54
CA ALA A 178 -12.07 20.89 -15.00
C ALA A 178 -13.26 20.08 -15.57
N LEU A 179 -13.72 19.04 -14.86
CA LEU A 179 -14.90 18.26 -15.22
C LEU A 179 -16.22 18.91 -14.73
N GLY A 180 -16.16 20.03 -14.00
CA GLY A 180 -17.32 20.78 -13.52
C GLY A 180 -17.71 20.52 -12.07
N ALA A 181 -16.94 19.70 -11.33
CA ALA A 181 -17.21 19.46 -9.92
C ALA A 181 -16.91 20.71 -9.07
N LYS A 182 -17.71 20.91 -8.01
CA LYS A 182 -17.61 22.07 -7.12
C LYS A 182 -16.77 21.75 -5.89
N ARG A 183 -15.72 22.54 -5.65
CA ARG A 183 -14.83 22.33 -4.52
C ARG A 183 -15.50 22.76 -3.20
N LEU A 184 -15.57 21.86 -2.21
CA LEU A 184 -16.06 22.13 -0.84
C LEU A 184 -15.06 22.89 0.01
N LEU A 185 -13.78 22.53 -0.14
CA LEU A 185 -12.63 23.13 0.54
C LEU A 185 -11.41 23.04 -0.37
N LYS A 186 -10.52 24.03 -0.28
CA LYS A 186 -9.22 24.00 -0.96
C LYS A 186 -8.47 22.70 -0.62
N ARG A 187 -7.83 22.11 -1.64
CA ARG A 187 -6.97 20.94 -1.45
C ARG A 187 -5.89 21.24 -0.41
N ILE A 188 -5.62 20.27 0.45
CA ILE A 188 -4.50 20.31 1.40
C ILE A 188 -3.37 19.43 0.87
N ASP A 189 -2.17 19.99 0.79
CA ASP A 189 -0.94 19.25 0.50
C ASP A 189 -0.19 19.04 1.84
N ALA A 190 -0.30 17.82 2.40
CA ALA A 190 0.27 17.45 3.69
C ALA A 190 1.57 16.64 3.52
N ASP A 191 2.57 16.99 4.33
CA ASP A 191 3.86 16.30 4.40
C ASP A 191 3.81 15.17 5.44
N ILE A 192 4.95 14.59 5.83
CA ILE A 192 5.05 13.51 6.84
C ILE A 192 4.28 13.85 8.14
N GLU A 193 4.32 15.11 8.58
CA GLU A 193 3.57 15.64 9.73
C GLU A 193 2.16 16.12 9.34
N TYR A 194 1.34 15.20 8.84
CA TYR A 194 0.01 15.53 8.33
C TYR A 194 -1.06 15.73 9.43
N GLU A 195 -0.79 15.35 10.68
CA GLU A 195 -1.80 15.23 11.74
C GLU A 195 -2.51 16.56 12.07
N LYS A 196 -1.74 17.64 12.29
CA LYS A 196 -2.31 18.97 12.58
C LYS A 196 -3.15 19.50 11.41
N LYS A 197 -2.63 19.37 10.19
CA LYS A 197 -3.33 19.77 8.95
C LYS A 197 -4.63 18.98 8.77
N TYR A 198 -4.59 17.68 9.03
CA TYR A 198 -5.74 16.79 8.94
C TYR A 198 -6.84 17.19 9.92
N LEU A 199 -6.51 17.45 11.19
CA LEU A 199 -7.49 17.84 12.20
C LEU A 199 -8.20 19.17 11.87
N ILE A 200 -7.46 20.16 11.38
CA ILE A 200 -8.03 21.45 10.94
C ILE A 200 -8.97 21.21 9.74
N TRP A 201 -8.46 20.53 8.71
CA TRP A 201 -9.22 20.24 7.50
C TRP A 201 -10.50 19.43 7.77
N SER A 202 -10.46 18.42 8.65
CA SER A 202 -11.65 17.61 8.97
C SER A 202 -12.74 18.44 9.65
N LYS A 203 -12.37 19.40 10.50
CA LYS A 203 -13.31 20.31 11.16
C LYS A 203 -13.93 21.27 10.16
N GLU A 204 -13.12 21.90 9.31
CA GLU A 204 -13.61 22.78 8.24
C GLU A 204 -14.51 22.05 7.25
N LEU A 205 -14.21 20.78 6.97
CA LEU A 205 -14.96 19.97 6.02
C LEU A 205 -16.38 19.73 6.54
N LEU A 206 -16.52 19.39 7.82
CA LEU A 206 -17.81 19.24 8.47
C LEU A 206 -18.64 20.53 8.39
N ILE A 207 -18.02 21.70 8.61
CA ILE A 207 -18.68 23.00 8.50
C ILE A 207 -19.17 23.23 7.06
N SER A 208 -18.34 22.95 6.05
CA SER A 208 -18.69 23.10 4.63
C SER A 208 -19.83 22.15 4.21
N LEU A 209 -19.82 20.92 4.73
CA LEU A 209 -20.90 19.94 4.50
C LEU A 209 -22.22 20.38 5.14
N ASN A 210 -22.18 20.98 6.34
CA ASN A 210 -23.36 21.51 7.03
C ASN A 210 -24.00 22.68 6.26
N LYS A 211 -23.19 23.59 5.70
CA LYS A 211 -23.68 24.72 4.89
C LYS A 211 -24.45 24.26 3.65
N ASN A 212 -24.08 23.12 3.08
CA ASN A 212 -24.71 22.54 1.89
C ASN A 212 -25.90 21.60 2.20
N GLN A 213 -26.26 21.41 3.48
CA GLN A 213 -27.30 20.46 3.93
C GLN A 213 -28.44 21.10 4.75
N LYS A 214 -28.66 22.42 4.70
CA LYS A 214 -29.76 23.05 5.47
C LYS A 214 -31.15 22.49 5.08
N ASN A 215 -31.62 21.51 5.85
CA ASN A 215 -32.98 21.32 6.37
C ASN A 215 -32.93 20.29 7.53
N LEU A 216 -33.24 20.80 8.73
CA LEU A 216 -33.80 20.24 9.99
C LEU A 216 -33.73 18.71 10.24
N SER A 217 -33.57 18.16 11.45
CA SER A 217 -33.55 18.65 12.83
C SER A 217 -33.13 17.47 13.72
N THR A 218 -32.47 17.78 14.82
CA THR A 218 -31.89 16.88 15.82
C THR A 218 -32.93 16.21 16.72
N SER A 219 -32.77 14.90 16.98
CA SER A 219 -33.15 14.27 18.24
C SER A 219 -32.07 13.25 18.62
N ILE A 220 -31.54 13.40 19.83
CA ILE A 220 -30.40 12.65 20.36
C ILE A 220 -30.96 11.50 21.21
N ASN A 221 -30.61 10.27 20.88
CA ASN A 221 -30.72 9.13 21.79
C ASN A 221 -29.37 8.42 21.86
N PHE A 222 -28.67 8.60 22.98
CA PHE A 222 -27.46 7.85 23.31
C PHE A 222 -27.83 6.44 23.77
N SER A 223 -27.30 5.42 23.09
CA SER A 223 -27.09 4.12 23.70
C SER A 223 -25.67 3.64 23.37
N HIS A 224 -24.80 3.70 24.37
CA HIS A 224 -23.48 3.09 24.32
C HIS A 224 -23.62 1.59 24.56
N LYS A 225 -23.22 0.79 23.58
CA LYS A 225 -22.68 -0.56 23.83
C LYS A 225 -21.28 -0.63 23.24
N ASN A 226 -20.28 -0.55 24.13
CA ASN A 226 -18.93 -1.02 23.86
C ASN A 226 -18.84 -2.50 24.24
N ALA A 227 -18.33 -3.30 23.33
CA ALA A 227 -17.43 -4.41 23.63
C ALA A 227 -16.75 -4.82 22.31
N GLN A 228 -15.48 -4.46 22.15
CA GLN A 228 -14.59 -5.14 21.21
C GLN A 228 -13.39 -5.63 22.00
N GLU A 229 -13.22 -6.95 21.99
CA GLU A 229 -12.06 -7.66 22.50
C GLU A 229 -10.78 -7.08 21.87
N LYS A 230 -9.83 -6.70 22.71
CA LYS A 230 -8.50 -6.25 22.26
C LYS A 230 -7.73 -7.45 21.73
N SER A 231 -7.83 -7.71 20.44
CA SER A 231 -6.75 -8.40 19.74
C SER A 231 -5.52 -7.48 19.77
N ASN A 232 -4.42 -7.96 20.37
CA ASN A 232 -3.13 -7.26 20.41
C ASN A 232 -2.52 -7.21 18.99
N ILE A 233 -3.05 -6.34 18.13
CA ILE A 233 -2.51 -6.12 16.79
C ILE A 233 -1.33 -5.15 16.91
N TYR A 234 -0.11 -5.61 16.61
CA TYR A 234 1.06 -4.75 16.52
C TYR A 234 0.93 -3.78 15.35
N THR A 235 1.22 -2.51 15.58
CA THR A 235 1.08 -1.43 14.59
C THR A 235 2.32 -0.54 14.57
N LYS A 236 2.39 0.40 13.63
CA LYS A 236 3.46 1.42 13.60
C LYS A 236 3.66 2.12 14.96
N ASN A 237 2.58 2.42 15.67
CA ASN A 237 2.61 3.14 16.95
C ASN A 237 2.76 2.20 18.16
N ASN A 238 2.57 0.90 17.96
CA ASN A 238 2.76 -0.14 18.98
C ASN A 238 3.53 -1.32 18.35
N PRO A 239 4.82 -1.14 18.02
CA PRO A 239 5.63 -2.17 17.36
C PRO A 239 5.97 -3.30 18.33
N VAL A 240 6.18 -4.50 17.80
CA VAL A 240 6.74 -5.62 18.57
C VAL A 240 8.27 -5.51 18.63
N LEU A 241 8.88 -6.09 19.65
CA LEU A 241 10.32 -6.34 19.68
C LEU A 241 10.61 -7.68 19.02
N ALA A 242 11.35 -7.68 17.92
CA ALA A 242 11.95 -8.87 17.30
C ALA A 242 13.43 -8.97 17.68
N ILE A 243 14.04 -10.14 17.46
CA ILE A 243 15.48 -10.37 17.67
C ILE A 243 16.12 -10.62 16.30
N LEU A 244 17.28 -10.03 16.04
CA LEU A 244 18.04 -10.32 14.82
C LEU A 244 18.73 -11.70 14.98
N SER A 245 18.25 -12.72 14.27
CA SER A 245 18.85 -14.07 14.32
C SER A 245 19.92 -14.27 13.25
N VAL A 246 19.67 -13.81 12.02
CA VAL A 246 20.61 -13.96 10.90
C VAL A 246 20.78 -12.65 10.16
N ASN A 247 22.04 -12.37 9.78
CA ASN A 247 22.42 -11.31 8.84
C ASN A 247 23.52 -11.84 7.91
N GLN A 248 23.11 -12.34 6.74
CA GLN A 248 23.98 -13.01 5.79
C GLN A 248 24.09 -12.23 4.49
N LYS A 249 25.31 -11.98 4.00
CA LYS A 249 25.53 -11.50 2.63
C LYS A 249 25.20 -12.61 1.63
N ILE A 250 24.26 -12.34 0.73
CA ILE A 250 23.80 -13.27 -0.31
C ILE A 250 24.23 -12.87 -1.72
N THR A 251 25.04 -11.81 -1.83
CA THR A 251 25.84 -11.52 -3.02
C THR A 251 27.28 -12.00 -2.83
N GLY A 252 27.94 -12.30 -3.93
CA GLY A 252 29.34 -12.72 -3.97
C GLY A 252 30.30 -11.65 -3.45
N ARG A 253 31.56 -12.07 -3.25
CA ARG A 253 32.59 -11.22 -2.62
C ARG A 253 32.86 -9.97 -3.46
N ASN A 254 32.82 -10.09 -4.79
CA ASN A 254 33.17 -9.02 -5.73
C ASN A 254 31.95 -8.27 -6.26
N SER A 255 30.74 -8.63 -5.82
CA SER A 255 29.54 -7.87 -6.20
C SER A 255 29.68 -6.41 -5.77
N ILE A 256 29.35 -5.52 -6.70
CA ILE A 256 29.21 -4.08 -6.46
C ILE A 256 28.01 -3.75 -5.56
N LYS A 257 27.09 -4.71 -5.36
CA LYS A 257 25.95 -4.60 -4.46
C LYS A 257 26.21 -5.41 -3.21
N ASP A 258 25.81 -4.85 -2.08
CA ASP A 258 25.74 -5.59 -0.84
C ASP A 258 24.26 -5.86 -0.56
N ILE A 259 23.83 -7.12 -0.71
CA ILE A 259 22.46 -7.55 -0.43
C ILE A 259 22.52 -8.59 0.67
N ARG A 260 21.73 -8.36 1.72
CA ARG A 260 21.65 -9.20 2.91
C ARG A 260 20.35 -9.97 2.95
N HIS A 261 20.43 -11.24 3.32
CA HIS A 261 19.33 -11.99 3.90
C HIS A 261 19.32 -11.73 5.40
N ILE A 262 18.18 -11.31 5.92
CA ILE A 262 18.01 -11.01 7.34
C ILE A 262 16.81 -11.78 7.86
N GLU A 263 16.99 -12.45 8.99
CA GLU A 263 15.96 -13.20 9.70
C GLU A 263 15.70 -12.54 11.05
N LEU A 264 14.42 -12.34 11.35
CA LEU A 264 13.97 -11.69 12.57
C LEU A 264 13.10 -12.67 13.36
N ASP A 265 13.57 -13.06 14.54
CA ASP A 265 12.86 -13.97 15.43
C ASP A 265 11.67 -13.26 16.10
N ILE A 266 10.49 -13.84 15.85
CA ILE A 266 9.20 -13.43 16.38
C ILE A 266 8.54 -14.49 17.28
N LYS A 267 9.31 -15.48 17.77
CA LYS A 267 8.85 -16.51 18.71
C LYS A 267 8.17 -15.88 19.93
N GLU A 268 7.12 -16.56 20.39
CA GLU A 268 6.28 -16.18 21.53
C GLU A 268 5.49 -14.86 21.35
N LYS A 269 5.47 -14.29 20.14
CA LYS A 269 4.70 -13.08 19.83
C LYS A 269 3.48 -13.45 19.00
N ASN A 270 2.34 -12.81 19.29
CA ASN A 270 1.13 -12.89 18.46
C ASN A 270 1.30 -12.06 17.18
N PHE A 271 2.25 -12.44 16.33
CA PHE A 271 2.70 -11.69 15.17
C PHE A 271 2.41 -12.47 13.89
N TYR A 272 1.43 -12.00 13.12
CA TYR A 272 0.92 -12.71 11.94
C TYR A 272 1.12 -11.93 10.65
N TYR A 273 1.78 -12.55 9.67
CA TYR A 273 2.02 -12.00 8.36
C TYR A 273 1.68 -13.02 7.27
N GLU A 274 1.42 -12.51 6.06
CA GLU A 274 1.17 -13.35 4.89
C GLU A 274 2.18 -13.00 3.79
N PRO A 275 2.50 -13.94 2.88
CA PRO A 275 3.29 -13.63 1.70
C PRO A 275 2.75 -12.40 0.93
N GLY A 276 3.65 -11.45 0.67
CA GLY A 276 3.33 -10.17 0.04
C GLY A 276 3.08 -9.01 1.01
N ASP A 277 3.01 -9.27 2.33
CA ASP A 277 3.12 -8.21 3.34
C ASP A 277 4.51 -7.56 3.37
N ALA A 278 4.58 -6.40 4.01
CA ALA A 278 5.84 -5.72 4.31
C ALA A 278 6.06 -5.61 5.82
N ILE A 279 7.32 -5.64 6.25
CA ILE A 279 7.72 -5.33 7.63
C ILE A 279 8.21 -3.89 7.70
N GLY A 280 7.66 -3.12 8.64
CA GLY A 280 8.21 -1.84 9.04
C GLY A 280 9.24 -2.02 10.14
N VAL A 281 10.45 -1.52 9.90
CA VAL A 281 11.57 -1.53 10.85
C VAL A 281 11.81 -0.12 11.37
N TRP A 282 11.72 0.04 12.68
CA TRP A 282 12.22 1.24 13.37
C TRP A 282 13.72 1.07 13.60
N TYR A 283 14.51 1.93 12.96
CA TYR A 283 15.97 1.91 13.05
C TYR A 283 16.49 2.97 14.02
N GLN A 284 17.79 2.90 14.30
CA GLN A 284 18.51 3.93 15.04
C GLN A 284 19.68 4.45 14.21
N ASN A 285 20.01 5.72 14.37
CA ASN A 285 21.15 6.32 13.68
C ASN A 285 22.49 5.79 14.25
N SER A 286 23.57 5.89 13.47
CA SER A 286 24.92 5.53 13.93
C SER A 286 25.42 6.52 14.99
N ASP A 287 26.10 6.03 16.02
CA ASP A 287 26.74 6.87 17.03
C ASP A 287 27.83 7.73 16.40
N GLU A 288 28.68 7.13 15.56
CA GLU A 288 29.74 7.83 14.81
C GLU A 288 29.17 8.96 13.92
N LEU A 289 28.01 8.73 13.31
CA LEU A 289 27.37 9.74 12.46
C LEU A 289 26.79 10.90 13.27
N ILE A 290 26.22 10.61 14.45
CA ILE A 290 25.72 11.62 15.39
C ILE A 290 26.90 12.43 15.93
N GLU A 291 27.98 11.78 16.34
CA GLU A 291 29.20 12.43 16.82
C GLU A 291 29.78 13.38 15.78
N ARG A 292 29.92 12.91 14.53
CA ARG A 292 30.40 13.72 13.41
C ARG A 292 29.50 14.95 13.17
N LEU A 293 28.19 14.76 13.21
CA LEU A 293 27.22 15.85 13.06
C LEU A 293 27.35 16.89 14.18
N LEU A 294 27.32 16.45 15.44
CA LEU A 294 27.35 17.34 16.60
C LEU A 294 28.68 18.09 16.71
N LYS A 295 29.80 17.41 16.41
CA LYS A 295 31.13 18.04 16.37
C LYS A 295 31.23 19.14 15.31
N SER A 296 30.60 18.94 14.14
CA SER A 296 30.58 19.94 13.06
C SER A 296 29.74 21.19 13.39
N LEU A 297 28.90 21.10 14.42
CA LEU A 297 27.98 22.15 14.87
C LEU A 297 28.37 22.74 16.23
N SER A 298 29.49 22.30 16.82
CA SER A 298 29.94 22.68 18.18
C SER A 298 28.91 22.37 19.28
N ILE A 299 28.07 21.35 19.09
CA ILE A 299 27.07 20.92 20.08
C ILE A 299 27.65 19.77 20.91
N LYS A 300 27.56 19.83 22.24
CA LYS A 300 27.96 18.72 23.12
C LYS A 300 26.87 17.65 23.17
N MET A 301 27.28 16.39 23.23
CA MET A 301 26.38 15.22 23.17
C MET A 301 25.40 15.15 24.35
N ASP A 302 25.80 15.66 25.50
CA ASP A 302 25.05 15.66 26.75
C ASP A 302 24.10 16.87 26.92
N ASN A 303 24.13 17.83 25.97
CA ASN A 303 23.20 18.95 25.94
C ASN A 303 21.75 18.44 26.04
N LYS A 304 20.97 19.05 26.92
CA LYS A 304 19.59 18.66 27.18
C LYS A 304 18.63 19.47 26.32
N VAL A 305 17.62 18.80 25.78
CA VAL A 305 16.53 19.39 25.02
C VAL A 305 15.18 18.88 25.54
N THR A 306 14.16 19.71 25.45
CA THR A 306 12.79 19.29 25.77
C THR A 306 12.16 18.66 24.54
N PHE A 307 11.87 17.36 24.59
CA PHE A 307 11.21 16.63 23.50
C PHE A 307 10.06 15.80 24.08
N ASN A 308 8.85 15.95 23.52
CA ASN A 308 7.62 15.30 24.02
C ASN A 308 7.43 15.44 25.54
N HIS A 309 7.57 16.66 26.07
CA HIS A 309 7.44 16.98 27.50
C HIS A 309 8.47 16.27 28.42
N SER A 310 9.53 15.71 27.86
CA SER A 310 10.61 15.06 28.61
C SER A 310 11.95 15.73 28.32
N LEU A 311 12.80 15.87 29.34
CA LEU A 311 14.15 16.40 29.19
C LEU A 311 15.11 15.25 28.87
N ILE A 312 15.61 15.21 27.63
CA ILE A 312 16.50 14.15 27.13
C ILE A 312 17.73 14.74 26.44
N THR A 313 18.78 13.94 26.23
CA THR A 313 20.00 14.41 25.55
C THR A 313 19.76 14.62 24.06
N ILE A 314 20.46 15.57 23.45
CA ILE A 314 20.44 15.75 21.99
C ILE A 314 20.90 14.48 21.28
N PHE A 315 21.85 13.74 21.85
CA PHE A 315 22.29 12.46 21.33
C PHE A 315 21.13 11.44 21.25
N ASP A 316 20.38 11.23 22.34
CA ASP A 316 19.25 10.30 22.37
C ASP A 316 18.13 10.71 21.41
N VAL A 317 17.89 12.02 21.29
CA VAL A 317 16.92 12.60 20.34
C VAL A 317 17.32 12.26 18.92
N LEU A 318 18.56 12.55 18.54
CA LEU A 318 19.07 12.27 17.19
C LEU A 318 19.15 10.77 16.94
N LYS A 319 19.43 9.94 17.94
CA LYS A 319 19.52 8.48 17.80
C LYS A 319 18.21 7.85 17.34
N LYS A 320 17.07 8.32 17.86
CA LYS A 320 15.77 7.62 17.76
C LYS A 320 14.64 8.42 17.11
N HIS A 321 14.75 9.74 17.03
CA HIS A 321 13.60 10.59 16.69
C HIS A 321 13.75 11.43 15.43
N PHE A 322 14.97 11.65 14.92
CA PHE A 322 15.20 12.45 13.72
C PHE A 322 16.05 11.72 12.67
N ASP A 323 15.70 11.87 11.40
CA ASP A 323 16.49 11.35 10.28
C ASP A 323 17.67 12.29 10.02
N ILE A 324 18.90 11.78 10.22
CA ILE A 324 20.15 12.50 9.95
C ILE A 324 20.87 11.97 8.70
N THR A 325 20.31 10.97 8.02
CA THR A 325 20.97 10.30 6.88
C THR A 325 20.56 10.89 5.54
N THR A 326 19.30 11.33 5.42
CA THR A 326 18.76 11.87 4.16
C THR A 326 18.94 13.38 4.07
N ASN A 327 19.49 13.85 2.95
CA ASN A 327 19.48 15.28 2.61
C ASN A 327 18.27 15.63 1.74
N THR A 328 17.67 16.79 1.95
CA THR A 328 16.50 17.24 1.19
C THR A 328 16.61 18.71 0.82
N LYS A 329 15.86 19.12 -0.22
CA LYS A 329 15.85 20.52 -0.65
C LYS A 329 15.41 21.47 0.47
N ASP A 330 14.48 21.04 1.31
CA ASP A 330 14.00 21.81 2.45
C ASP A 330 15.07 21.97 3.53
N ILE A 331 15.81 20.89 3.84
CA ILE A 331 16.91 20.95 4.79
C ILE A 331 18.01 21.90 4.30
N VAL A 332 18.41 21.82 3.02
CA VAL A 332 19.39 22.75 2.43
C VAL A 332 18.93 24.20 2.57
N LYS A 333 17.66 24.49 2.28
CA LYS A 333 17.08 25.83 2.42
C LYS A 333 17.08 26.33 3.86
N LYS A 334 16.63 25.50 4.81
CA LYS A 334 16.58 25.87 6.22
C LYS A 334 17.99 26.10 6.78
N TYR A 335 18.93 25.18 6.52
CA TYR A 335 20.32 25.32 6.96
C TYR A 335 20.98 26.56 6.35
N SER A 336 20.83 26.77 5.03
CA SER A 336 21.34 27.98 4.35
C SER A 336 20.77 29.26 4.95
N ASN A 337 19.49 29.27 5.35
CA ASN A 337 18.87 30.46 5.95
C ASN A 337 19.42 30.77 7.35
N ILE A 338 19.70 29.74 8.16
CA ILE A 338 20.29 29.87 9.50
C ILE A 338 21.77 30.29 9.38
N THR A 339 22.55 29.64 8.53
CA THR A 339 24.00 29.86 8.45
C THR A 339 24.43 31.01 7.55
N LYS A 340 23.53 31.50 6.68
CA LYS A 340 23.83 32.49 5.62
C LYS A 340 24.97 32.04 4.70
N ASN A 341 25.04 30.73 4.41
CA ASN A 341 26.08 30.18 3.56
C ASN A 341 25.87 30.54 2.08
N LYS A 342 26.78 31.35 1.53
CA LYS A 342 26.72 31.85 0.14
C LYS A 342 26.70 30.76 -0.93
N PHE A 343 27.35 29.61 -0.68
CA PHE A 343 27.37 28.51 -1.64
C PHE A 343 26.00 27.83 -1.70
N LEU A 344 25.40 27.54 -0.55
CA LEU A 344 24.05 26.96 -0.48
C LEU A 344 22.99 27.93 -1.00
N GLU A 345 23.11 29.24 -0.73
CA GLU A 345 22.22 30.26 -1.30
C GLU A 345 22.24 30.23 -2.83
N LYS A 346 23.44 30.18 -3.44
CA LYS A 346 23.57 30.02 -4.90
C LYS A 346 23.02 28.69 -5.41
N MET A 347 23.24 27.60 -4.66
CA MET A 347 22.72 26.28 -5.02
C MET A 347 21.18 26.26 -5.05
N ILE A 348 20.52 26.98 -4.15
CA ILE A 348 19.07 27.05 -4.04
C ILE A 348 18.43 27.74 -5.26
N LEU A 349 19.14 28.65 -5.93
CA LEU A 349 18.65 29.37 -7.11
C LEU A 349 18.49 28.48 -8.34
N ASP A 350 19.17 27.32 -8.39
CA ASP A 350 19.09 26.37 -9.50
C ASP A 350 18.44 25.04 -9.03
N PRO A 351 17.15 24.81 -9.34
CA PRO A 351 16.43 23.62 -8.90
C PRO A 351 17.04 22.29 -9.37
N ASN A 352 17.70 22.26 -10.53
CA ASN A 352 18.29 21.05 -11.09
C ASN A 352 19.62 20.73 -10.41
N LYS A 353 20.46 21.75 -10.18
CA LYS A 353 21.69 21.57 -9.38
C LYS A 353 21.38 21.18 -7.95
N LEU A 354 20.40 21.83 -7.31
CA LEU A 354 19.97 21.47 -5.96
C LEU A 354 19.47 20.02 -5.90
N LYS A 355 18.69 19.57 -6.90
CA LYS A 355 18.24 18.18 -6.99
C LYS A 355 19.41 17.21 -7.08
N ASN A 356 20.41 17.51 -7.91
CA ASN A 356 21.59 16.66 -8.03
C ASN A 356 22.45 16.68 -6.76
N TYR A 357 22.56 17.85 -6.11
CA TYR A 357 23.29 18.01 -4.86
C TYR A 357 22.71 17.16 -3.74
N VAL A 358 21.41 17.28 -3.44
CA VAL A 358 20.77 16.52 -2.35
C VAL A 358 20.73 15.01 -2.62
N LYS A 359 20.70 14.59 -3.89
CA LYS A 359 20.81 13.16 -4.26
C LYS A 359 22.19 12.60 -3.95
N ASN A 360 23.23 13.42 -4.04
CA ASN A 360 24.61 12.99 -3.94
C ASN A 360 25.25 13.28 -2.58
N ILE A 361 24.82 14.30 -1.85
CA ILE A 361 25.47 14.74 -0.63
C ILE A 361 24.56 14.45 0.56
N PRO A 362 24.91 13.47 1.42
CA PRO A 362 24.21 13.20 2.68
C PRO A 362 24.17 14.45 3.58
N LEU A 363 23.17 14.51 4.47
CA LEU A 363 22.98 15.68 5.33
C LEU A 363 24.23 16.00 6.15
N VAL A 364 24.75 14.99 6.85
CA VAL A 364 25.93 15.18 7.70
C VAL A 364 27.17 15.56 6.89
N GLN A 365 27.30 15.09 5.64
CA GLN A 365 28.37 15.56 4.76
C GLN A 365 28.20 17.05 4.45
N MET A 366 27.00 17.51 4.08
CA MET A 366 26.77 18.94 3.81
C MET A 366 27.11 19.82 5.02
N ILE A 367 26.75 19.38 6.22
CA ILE A 367 27.07 20.12 7.45
C ILE A 367 28.57 20.07 7.75
N TYR A 368 29.22 18.95 7.47
CA TYR A 368 30.68 18.82 7.58
C TYR A 368 31.44 19.71 6.60
N ASP A 369 30.95 19.86 5.35
CA ASP A 369 31.53 20.74 4.33
C ASP A 369 31.36 22.23 4.67
N PHE A 370 30.30 22.57 5.40
CA PHE A 370 29.94 23.94 5.76
C PHE A 370 29.62 24.05 7.26
N PRO A 371 30.60 23.83 8.15
CA PRO A 371 30.38 23.80 9.59
C PRO A 371 30.01 25.19 10.12
N LYS A 372 29.10 25.22 11.09
CA LYS A 372 28.65 26.45 11.75
C LYS A 372 28.08 26.11 13.13
N ASP A 373 28.35 26.96 14.12
CA ASP A 373 27.77 26.81 15.46
C ASP A 373 26.25 26.99 15.41
N LEU A 374 25.53 26.00 15.93
CA LEU A 374 24.06 26.00 16.03
C LEU A 374 23.64 25.66 17.47
N SER A 375 22.50 26.19 17.90
CA SER A 375 21.78 25.67 19.07
C SER A 375 21.17 24.29 18.77
N CYS A 376 20.80 23.57 19.84
CA CYS A 376 20.12 22.28 19.67
C CYS A 376 18.75 22.46 19.02
N GLU A 377 18.03 23.53 19.37
CA GLU A 377 16.71 23.88 18.83
C GLU A 377 16.77 24.18 17.33
N GLU A 378 17.79 24.94 16.89
CA GLU A 378 18.02 25.22 15.48
C GLU A 378 18.30 23.94 14.68
N LEU A 379 19.15 23.05 15.21
CA LEU A 379 19.40 21.75 14.58
C LEU A 379 18.11 20.93 14.46
N LEU A 380 17.33 20.80 15.54
CA LEU A 380 16.09 20.02 15.49
C LEU A 380 15.05 20.63 14.55
N SER A 381 15.03 21.95 14.38
CA SER A 381 14.10 22.65 13.48
C SER A 381 14.33 22.36 11.99
N ILE A 382 15.56 22.00 11.63
CA ILE A 382 15.90 21.67 10.23
C ILE A 382 15.70 20.19 9.92
N LEU A 383 15.77 19.32 10.93
CA LEU A 383 15.67 17.88 10.75
C LEU A 383 14.22 17.42 10.53
N ARG A 384 14.10 16.24 9.92
CA ARG A 384 12.80 15.57 9.75
C ARG A 384 12.65 14.48 10.81
N PRO A 385 11.42 14.18 11.25
CA PRO A 385 11.18 13.03 12.11
C PRO A 385 11.67 11.73 11.47
N LEU A 386 12.23 10.85 12.30
CA LEU A 386 12.61 9.50 11.88
C LEU A 386 11.34 8.72 11.51
N THR A 387 11.37 8.03 10.36
CA THR A 387 10.28 7.17 9.92
C THR A 387 10.76 5.74 9.76
N PRO A 388 9.91 4.72 10.04
CA PRO A 388 10.31 3.34 9.88
C PRO A 388 10.46 3.00 8.40
N ARG A 389 11.37 2.08 8.08
CA ARG A 389 11.58 1.61 6.71
C ARG A 389 10.80 0.33 6.46
N LEU A 390 10.10 0.26 5.34
CA LEU A 390 9.35 -0.91 4.92
C LEU A 390 10.23 -1.83 4.05
N TYR A 391 10.12 -3.13 4.28
CA TYR A 391 10.76 -4.18 3.50
C TYR A 391 9.73 -5.24 3.13
N SER A 392 9.67 -5.65 1.86
CA SER A 392 8.84 -6.76 1.42
C SER A 392 9.32 -8.05 2.09
N ILE A 393 8.39 -8.81 2.68
CA ILE A 393 8.71 -10.04 3.39
C ILE A 393 9.18 -11.10 2.38
N ALA A 394 10.27 -11.79 2.73
CA ALA A 394 10.93 -12.81 1.92
C ALA A 394 10.71 -14.25 2.42
N SER A 395 9.83 -14.44 3.41
CA SER A 395 9.41 -15.75 3.90
C SER A 395 7.90 -15.95 3.85
N SER A 396 7.45 -17.20 3.86
CA SER A 396 6.06 -17.57 4.15
C SER A 396 5.95 -18.02 5.61
N GLN A 397 4.98 -17.47 6.35
CA GLN A 397 4.78 -17.88 7.74
C GLN A 397 4.26 -19.33 7.86
N SER A 398 3.66 -19.87 6.79
CA SER A 398 3.23 -21.27 6.73
C SER A 398 4.42 -22.24 6.66
N GLU A 399 5.56 -21.77 6.16
CA GLU A 399 6.81 -22.53 6.09
C GLU A 399 7.66 -22.27 7.34
N ILE A 400 7.75 -20.99 7.75
CA ILE A 400 8.63 -20.53 8.82
C ILE A 400 7.81 -19.75 9.84
N PHE A 401 7.29 -20.47 10.84
CA PHE A 401 6.28 -19.97 11.79
C PHE A 401 6.77 -18.81 12.68
N TYR A 402 8.02 -18.89 13.14
CA TYR A 402 8.56 -18.04 14.20
C TYR A 402 9.56 -16.99 13.70
N GLU A 403 9.74 -16.85 12.39
CA GLU A 403 10.73 -15.92 11.83
C GLU A 403 10.12 -15.10 10.71
N VAL A 404 10.59 -13.87 10.55
CA VAL A 404 10.28 -13.05 9.37
C VAL A 404 11.55 -12.72 8.64
N HIS A 405 11.60 -13.07 7.35
CA HIS A 405 12.80 -12.89 6.55
C HIS A 405 12.61 -11.65 5.69
N ILE A 406 13.67 -10.86 5.52
CA ILE A 406 13.70 -9.71 4.62
C ILE A 406 14.96 -9.73 3.78
N THR A 407 14.88 -9.19 2.56
CA THR A 407 16.05 -9.04 1.67
C THR A 407 16.41 -7.57 1.58
N VAL A 408 17.58 -7.20 2.09
CA VAL A 408 17.97 -5.79 2.28
C VAL A 408 19.15 -5.43 1.40
N GLY A 409 18.94 -4.52 0.46
CA GLY A 409 20.03 -3.88 -0.28
C GLY A 409 20.67 -2.77 0.55
N ILE A 410 21.97 -2.86 0.79
CA ILE A 410 22.69 -1.87 1.61
C ILE A 410 22.97 -0.63 0.79
N ILE A 411 22.38 0.49 1.23
CA ILE A 411 22.67 1.80 0.67
C ILE A 411 23.94 2.30 1.32
N LYS A 412 24.97 2.53 0.51
CA LYS A 412 26.27 3.04 0.96
C LYS A 412 26.86 4.03 -0.03
N LYS A 413 27.60 5.00 0.49
CA LYS A 413 28.34 5.98 -0.30
C LYS A 413 29.64 6.35 0.41
N PHE A 414 30.74 6.33 -0.33
CA PHE A 414 32.03 6.84 0.16
C PHE A 414 32.19 8.29 -0.31
N ILE A 415 32.48 9.19 0.64
CA ILE A 415 32.80 10.61 0.39
C ILE A 415 33.97 10.95 1.31
N ASP A 416 35.07 11.47 0.76
CA ASP A 416 36.27 11.87 1.51
C ASP A 416 36.73 10.82 2.54
N ASN A 417 36.81 9.56 2.10
CA ASN A 417 37.14 8.37 2.91
C ASN A 417 36.18 8.05 4.06
N PHE A 418 35.04 8.74 4.17
CA PHE A 418 33.98 8.43 5.13
C PHE A 418 32.88 7.58 4.48
N LEU A 419 32.45 6.52 5.17
CA LEU A 419 31.39 5.62 4.71
C LEU A 419 30.04 6.09 5.24
N TYR A 420 29.22 6.65 4.36
CA TYR A 420 27.83 6.99 4.64
C TYR A 420 26.92 5.80 4.32
N LEU A 421 26.20 5.31 5.32
CA LEU A 421 25.19 4.25 5.15
C LEU A 421 23.77 4.86 5.18
N GLY A 422 22.84 4.25 4.45
CA GLY A 422 21.42 4.58 4.59
C GLY A 422 20.93 4.17 5.98
N GLY A 423 20.08 4.99 6.62
CA GLY A 423 19.70 4.80 8.04
C GLY A 423 19.25 3.39 8.40
N ALA A 424 18.16 2.90 7.79
CA ALA A 424 17.65 1.57 8.10
C ALA A 424 18.53 0.42 7.58
N SER A 425 19.07 0.53 6.35
CA SER A 425 19.91 -0.53 5.79
C SER A 425 21.24 -0.65 6.53
N GLY A 426 21.84 0.47 6.95
CA GLY A 426 23.06 0.52 7.75
C GLY A 426 22.82 -0.02 9.16
N TYR A 427 21.71 0.38 9.80
CA TYR A 427 21.30 -0.17 11.08
C TYR A 427 21.19 -1.69 11.06
N LEU A 428 20.43 -2.24 10.11
CA LEU A 428 20.22 -3.68 9.98
C LEU A 428 21.48 -4.47 9.60
N SER A 429 22.46 -3.85 8.96
CA SER A 429 23.63 -4.56 8.41
C SER A 429 24.91 -4.41 9.20
N HIS A 430 25.17 -3.23 9.78
CA HIS A 430 26.46 -2.89 10.41
C HIS A 430 26.33 -2.58 11.90
N TYR A 431 25.18 -2.06 12.36
CA TYR A 431 25.05 -1.54 13.73
C TYR A 431 24.28 -2.48 14.66
N LEU A 432 23.34 -3.26 14.13
CA LEU A 432 22.61 -4.27 14.87
C LEU A 432 23.40 -5.57 14.89
N LYS A 433 23.69 -6.11 16.08
CA LYS A 433 24.38 -7.40 16.23
C LYS A 433 23.36 -8.53 16.27
N ILE A 434 23.83 -9.74 15.97
CA ILE A 434 23.03 -10.95 16.20
C ILE A 434 22.62 -10.97 17.69
N ASP A 435 21.40 -11.42 17.95
CA ASP A 435 20.73 -11.44 19.25
C ASP A 435 20.26 -10.08 19.79
N ASP A 436 20.57 -8.97 19.11
CA ASP A 436 20.01 -7.67 19.48
C ASP A 436 18.52 -7.56 19.15
N SER A 437 17.79 -6.82 19.97
CA SER A 437 16.37 -6.54 19.75
C SER A 437 16.13 -5.30 18.90
N LEU A 438 15.08 -5.35 18.07
CA LEU A 438 14.65 -4.25 17.21
C LEU A 438 13.13 -4.14 17.15
N LYS A 439 12.62 -2.93 16.90
CA LYS A 439 11.18 -2.66 16.83
C LYS A 439 10.65 -2.88 15.41
N ILE A 440 9.71 -3.81 15.25
CA ILE A 440 9.07 -4.10 13.96
C ILE A 440 7.54 -4.09 14.03
N PHE A 441 6.89 -3.95 12.87
CA PHE A 441 5.44 -4.13 12.73
C PHE A 441 5.09 -4.66 11.33
N VAL A 442 3.98 -5.41 11.22
CA VAL A 442 3.46 -5.83 9.92
C VAL A 442 2.68 -4.68 9.30
N LYS A 443 2.97 -4.41 8.04
CA LYS A 443 2.12 -3.59 7.18
C LYS A 443 1.44 -4.50 6.16
N LYS A 444 0.14 -4.70 6.35
CA LYS A 444 -0.69 -5.53 5.47
C LYS A 444 -0.77 -4.96 4.06
N ASN A 445 -0.60 -5.81 3.05
CA ASN A 445 -0.72 -5.46 1.64
C ASN A 445 -1.74 -6.34 0.90
N ASN A 446 -3.03 -6.01 1.03
CA ASN A 446 -4.11 -6.77 0.42
C ASN A 446 -4.12 -6.72 -1.12
N ASN A 447 -3.28 -5.87 -1.73
CA ASN A 447 -3.16 -5.69 -3.18
C ASN A 447 -1.95 -6.45 -3.76
N PHE A 448 -1.20 -7.18 -2.92
CA PHE A 448 -0.10 -8.03 -3.32
C PHE A 448 -0.20 -9.39 -2.61
N ARG A 449 -0.95 -10.31 -3.22
CA ARG A 449 -1.32 -11.63 -2.68
C ARG A 449 -1.37 -12.69 -3.75
N LEU A 450 -1.00 -13.91 -3.35
CA LEU A 450 -1.24 -15.11 -4.13
C LEU A 450 -2.73 -15.31 -4.42
N PRO A 451 -3.09 -15.95 -5.55
CA PRO A 451 -4.48 -16.31 -5.83
C PRO A 451 -4.99 -17.30 -4.79
N LYS A 452 -6.27 -17.18 -4.43
CA LYS A 452 -6.94 -18.16 -3.55
C LYS A 452 -7.06 -19.54 -4.21
N ASP A 453 -7.20 -19.54 -5.53
CA ASP A 453 -7.19 -20.77 -6.33
C ASP A 453 -5.75 -21.27 -6.49
N LYS A 454 -5.47 -22.44 -5.88
CA LYS A 454 -4.16 -23.09 -5.91
C LYS A 454 -3.75 -23.59 -7.29
N SER A 455 -4.71 -23.80 -8.19
CA SER A 455 -4.47 -24.22 -9.57
C SER A 455 -4.13 -23.04 -10.50
N ALA A 456 -4.38 -21.81 -10.06
CA ALA A 456 -4.05 -20.62 -10.83
C ALA A 456 -2.53 -20.49 -11.01
N SER A 457 -2.12 -20.28 -12.26
CA SER A 457 -0.71 -20.07 -12.62
C SER A 457 -0.28 -18.63 -12.31
N ILE A 458 1.00 -18.43 -12.00
CA ILE A 458 1.55 -17.11 -11.69
C ILE A 458 2.83 -16.84 -12.48
N ILE A 459 3.00 -15.58 -12.87
CA ILE A 459 4.21 -15.03 -13.49
C ILE A 459 4.72 -13.94 -12.55
N MET A 460 5.95 -14.11 -12.08
CA MET A 460 6.63 -13.25 -11.13
C MET A 460 7.77 -12.53 -11.84
N ILE A 461 7.81 -11.20 -11.77
CA ILE A 461 8.80 -10.38 -12.48
C ILE A 461 9.51 -9.51 -11.45
N GLY A 462 10.78 -9.79 -11.19
CA GLY A 462 11.56 -9.11 -10.16
C GLY A 462 12.98 -8.79 -10.57
N SER A 463 13.54 -7.72 -10.01
CA SER A 463 14.96 -7.40 -10.17
C SER A 463 15.60 -7.02 -8.83
N GLY A 464 16.84 -7.45 -8.62
CA GLY A 464 17.55 -7.24 -7.36
C GLY A 464 16.75 -7.67 -6.12
N THR A 465 16.54 -6.77 -5.17
CA THR A 465 15.75 -7.01 -3.95
C THR A 465 14.26 -7.27 -4.22
N GLY A 466 13.77 -7.01 -5.44
CA GLY A 466 12.43 -7.36 -5.87
C GLY A 466 12.15 -8.87 -5.91
N ILE A 467 13.17 -9.70 -5.72
CA ILE A 467 13.00 -11.16 -5.55
C ILE A 467 12.37 -11.55 -4.22
N ALA A 468 12.43 -10.67 -3.21
CA ALA A 468 12.00 -10.95 -1.84
C ALA A 468 10.60 -11.56 -1.74
N PRO A 469 9.52 -10.90 -2.18
CA PRO A 469 8.18 -11.46 -2.02
C PRO A 469 7.96 -12.73 -2.88
N PHE A 470 8.73 -12.92 -3.95
CA PHE A 470 8.65 -14.13 -4.77
C PHE A 470 9.26 -15.34 -4.09
N ARG A 471 10.29 -15.16 -3.26
CA ARG A 471 10.77 -16.22 -2.37
C ARG A 471 9.67 -16.65 -1.39
N ALA A 472 8.97 -15.69 -0.77
CA ALA A 472 7.82 -15.97 0.10
C ALA A 472 6.69 -16.69 -0.66
N PHE A 473 6.42 -16.31 -1.90
CA PHE A 473 5.40 -16.96 -2.73
C PHE A 473 5.76 -18.41 -3.04
N MET A 474 7.02 -18.71 -3.35
CA MET A 474 7.45 -20.10 -3.60
C MET A 474 7.39 -20.95 -2.35
N GLN A 475 7.87 -20.46 -1.21
CA GLN A 475 7.72 -21.18 0.07
C GLN A 475 6.25 -21.49 0.35
N HIS A 476 5.36 -20.50 0.19
CA HIS A 476 3.94 -20.72 0.44
C HIS A 476 3.34 -21.73 -0.52
N ARG A 477 3.62 -21.63 -1.83
CA ARG A 477 3.05 -22.53 -2.84
C ARG A 477 3.57 -23.96 -2.72
N ASP A 478 4.82 -24.15 -2.32
CA ASP A 478 5.41 -25.46 -2.01
C ASP A 478 4.68 -26.09 -0.82
N ASN A 479 4.61 -25.37 0.32
CA ASN A 479 3.91 -25.82 1.52
C ASN A 479 2.42 -26.10 1.29
N ASP A 480 1.76 -25.29 0.46
CA ASP A 480 0.34 -25.44 0.14
C ASP A 480 0.04 -26.50 -0.93
N CYS A 481 1.07 -27.17 -1.46
CA CYS A 481 0.99 -28.12 -2.58
C CYS A 481 0.24 -27.53 -3.78
N SER A 482 0.50 -26.27 -4.12
CA SER A 482 -0.21 -25.57 -5.19
C SER A 482 0.14 -26.15 -6.56
N THR A 483 -0.87 -26.55 -7.33
CA THR A 483 -0.71 -27.23 -8.63
C THR A 483 -0.55 -26.28 -9.82
N GLY A 484 -0.90 -25.00 -9.65
CA GLY A 484 -0.77 -24.01 -10.71
C GLY A 484 0.69 -23.72 -11.05
N LYS A 485 0.96 -23.42 -12.32
CA LYS A 485 2.32 -23.24 -12.82
C LYS A 485 2.96 -21.95 -12.32
N ASN A 486 4.26 -21.98 -12.05
CA ASN A 486 5.04 -20.85 -11.55
C ASN A 486 6.17 -20.50 -12.52
N TRP A 487 6.25 -19.24 -12.92
CA TRP A 487 7.32 -18.71 -13.76
C TRP A 487 7.90 -17.45 -13.13
N ILE A 488 9.22 -17.42 -12.93
CA ILE A 488 9.94 -16.21 -12.51
C ILE A 488 10.81 -15.62 -13.62
N PHE A 489 10.73 -14.31 -13.80
CA PHE A 489 11.69 -13.48 -14.49
C PHE A 489 12.52 -12.74 -13.45
N PHE A 490 13.83 -13.02 -13.38
CA PHE A 490 14.74 -12.41 -12.42
C PHE A 490 15.90 -11.70 -13.11
N GLY A 491 16.23 -10.48 -12.67
CA GLY A 491 17.36 -9.72 -13.19
C GLY A 491 18.29 -9.15 -12.12
N ASN A 492 19.60 -9.27 -12.35
CA ASN A 492 20.65 -8.63 -11.54
C ASN A 492 21.92 -8.36 -12.38
N PRO A 493 23.00 -7.75 -11.83
CA PRO A 493 24.21 -7.47 -12.60
C PRO A 493 24.89 -8.71 -13.17
N ASN A 494 25.29 -9.66 -12.33
CA ASN A 494 26.12 -10.79 -12.74
C ASN A 494 25.59 -12.14 -12.26
N PHE A 495 25.72 -13.19 -13.07
CA PHE A 495 25.30 -14.54 -12.70
C PHE A 495 26.04 -15.09 -11.46
N THR A 496 27.37 -14.96 -11.43
CA THR A 496 28.22 -15.55 -10.38
C THR A 496 28.20 -14.77 -9.07
N GLU A 497 27.96 -13.45 -9.14
CA GLU A 497 28.07 -12.57 -7.97
C GLU A 497 26.71 -12.12 -7.42
N ASP A 498 25.65 -12.16 -8.22
CA ASP A 498 24.39 -11.51 -7.89
C ASP A 498 23.16 -12.43 -8.01
N PHE A 499 23.33 -13.74 -8.14
CA PHE A 499 22.20 -14.67 -8.18
C PHE A 499 21.66 -14.98 -6.77
N LEU A 500 20.76 -14.11 -6.32
CA LEU A 500 20.12 -14.20 -5.01
C LEU A 500 19.33 -15.51 -4.85
N TYR A 501 19.56 -16.21 -3.74
CA TYR A 501 18.88 -17.47 -3.38
C TYR A 501 18.99 -18.59 -4.44
N GLN A 502 20.09 -18.62 -5.20
CA GLN A 502 20.29 -19.55 -6.33
C GLN A 502 19.92 -21.01 -6.01
N ILE A 503 20.39 -21.53 -4.87
CA ILE A 503 20.17 -22.92 -4.46
C ILE A 503 18.68 -23.20 -4.25
N GLU A 504 17.94 -22.28 -3.63
CA GLU A 504 16.50 -22.44 -3.41
C GLU A 504 15.75 -22.50 -4.75
N TRP A 505 16.07 -21.62 -5.70
CA TRP A 505 15.43 -21.61 -7.02
C TRP A 505 15.72 -22.89 -7.81
N GLN A 506 16.95 -23.39 -7.76
CA GLN A 506 17.31 -24.66 -8.38
C GLN A 506 16.55 -25.84 -7.76
N ARG A 507 16.35 -25.83 -6.43
CA ARG A 507 15.53 -26.82 -5.73
C ARG A 507 14.08 -26.77 -6.19
N TYR A 508 13.47 -25.58 -6.27
CA TYR A 508 12.09 -25.45 -6.75
C TYR A 508 11.92 -25.92 -8.20
N LEU A 509 12.89 -25.66 -9.08
CA LEU A 509 12.88 -26.19 -10.46
C LEU A 509 12.95 -27.71 -10.48
N LYS A 510 13.87 -28.30 -9.71
CA LYS A 510 14.05 -29.75 -9.63
C LYS A 510 12.81 -30.46 -9.08
N ASN A 511 12.17 -29.87 -8.07
CA ASN A 511 10.98 -30.43 -7.43
C ASN A 511 9.69 -30.16 -8.22
N GLY A 512 9.74 -29.41 -9.32
CA GLY A 512 8.57 -29.07 -10.13
C GLY A 512 7.66 -27.99 -9.54
N VAL A 513 8.03 -27.40 -8.40
CA VAL A 513 7.33 -26.25 -7.80
C VAL A 513 7.48 -25.04 -8.71
N LEU A 514 8.69 -24.76 -9.19
CA LEU A 514 8.94 -23.74 -10.21
C LEU A 514 8.97 -24.43 -11.58
N ASN A 515 8.15 -23.98 -12.52
CA ASN A 515 8.10 -24.58 -13.86
C ASN A 515 9.08 -23.91 -14.82
N LYS A 516 9.34 -22.61 -14.63
CA LYS A 516 10.23 -21.88 -15.53
C LYS A 516 10.94 -20.74 -14.82
N MET A 517 12.19 -20.51 -15.21
CA MET A 517 13.03 -19.42 -14.74
C MET A 517 13.67 -18.72 -15.93
N SER A 518 13.52 -17.41 -16.00
CA SER A 518 14.09 -16.57 -17.05
C SER A 518 14.99 -15.51 -16.43
N LEU A 519 16.29 -15.63 -16.69
CA LEU A 519 17.34 -14.87 -16.00
C LEU A 519 17.90 -13.77 -16.91
N ALA A 520 18.08 -12.58 -16.36
CA ALA A 520 18.62 -11.42 -17.05
C ALA A 520 19.85 -10.84 -16.33
N TRP A 521 21.02 -10.93 -16.97
CA TRP A 521 22.28 -10.45 -16.42
C TRP A 521 22.71 -9.18 -17.14
N SER A 522 22.74 -8.05 -16.43
CA SER A 522 23.00 -6.75 -17.07
C SER A 522 24.49 -6.46 -17.32
N ARG A 523 25.41 -7.28 -16.79
CA ARG A 523 26.87 -7.03 -16.82
C ARG A 523 27.73 -8.22 -17.25
N ASP A 524 27.15 -9.37 -17.57
CA ASP A 524 27.92 -10.55 -18.02
C ASP A 524 28.36 -10.44 -19.49
N GLN A 525 27.83 -9.46 -20.23
CA GLN A 525 28.14 -9.22 -21.64
C GLN A 525 28.12 -7.73 -21.98
N LYS A 526 28.63 -7.36 -23.16
CA LYS A 526 28.75 -5.96 -23.62
C LYS A 526 27.41 -5.22 -23.67
N ASN A 527 26.36 -5.90 -24.15
CA ASN A 527 25.01 -5.35 -24.24
C ASN A 527 24.22 -5.69 -22.98
N LYS A 528 23.65 -4.69 -22.31
CA LYS A 528 22.86 -4.94 -21.08
C LYS A 528 21.59 -5.71 -21.41
N ILE A 529 21.36 -6.83 -20.71
CA ILE A 529 20.14 -7.62 -20.80
C ILE A 529 19.33 -7.40 -19.52
N TYR A 530 18.06 -7.03 -19.66
CA TYR A 530 17.13 -6.82 -18.56
C TYR A 530 15.93 -7.77 -18.64
N VAL A 531 15.10 -7.76 -17.60
CA VAL A 531 13.92 -8.64 -17.49
C VAL A 531 12.93 -8.43 -18.65
N GLN A 532 12.75 -7.19 -19.10
CA GLN A 532 11.89 -6.87 -20.25
C GLN A 532 12.40 -7.50 -21.55
N ASP A 533 13.71 -7.69 -21.71
CA ASP A 533 14.27 -8.33 -22.90
C ASP A 533 13.96 -9.82 -22.89
N LYS A 534 14.10 -10.46 -21.73
CA LYS A 534 13.65 -11.85 -21.51
C LYS A 534 12.16 -12.03 -21.69
N MET A 535 11.34 -11.05 -21.31
CA MET A 535 9.91 -11.08 -21.58
C MET A 535 9.60 -11.00 -23.07
N LYS A 536 10.31 -10.16 -23.84
CA LYS A 536 10.13 -10.06 -25.30
C LYS A 536 10.49 -11.38 -25.99
N GLU A 537 11.61 -12.01 -25.60
CA GLU A 537 12.02 -13.33 -26.09
C GLU A 537 10.91 -14.39 -25.87
N ASN A 538 10.20 -14.30 -24.74
CA ASN A 538 9.17 -15.25 -24.33
C ASN A 538 7.73 -14.75 -24.57
N SER A 539 7.55 -13.75 -25.44
CA SER A 539 6.30 -12.99 -25.57
C SER A 539 5.05 -13.83 -25.87
N ARG A 540 5.16 -14.86 -26.73
CA ARG A 540 4.05 -15.76 -27.09
C ARG A 540 3.56 -16.56 -25.88
N GLU A 541 4.47 -17.19 -25.16
CA GLU A 541 4.13 -18.05 -24.03
C GLU A 541 3.59 -17.23 -22.84
N ILE A 542 4.14 -16.04 -22.59
CA ILE A 542 3.59 -15.09 -21.61
C ILE A 542 2.13 -14.79 -21.95
N TRP A 543 1.83 -14.50 -23.22
CA TRP A 543 0.47 -14.24 -23.67
C TRP A 543 -0.46 -15.43 -23.45
N GLU A 544 -0.02 -16.64 -23.76
CA GLU A 544 -0.79 -17.87 -23.54
C GLU A 544 -1.12 -18.11 -22.07
N TRP A 545 -0.17 -17.90 -21.16
CA TRP A 545 -0.40 -17.99 -19.72
C TRP A 545 -1.42 -16.96 -19.25
N ILE A 546 -1.29 -15.70 -19.70
CA ILE A 546 -2.22 -14.63 -19.35
C ILE A 546 -3.63 -14.93 -19.87
N LYS A 547 -3.75 -15.43 -21.11
CA LYS A 547 -5.03 -15.86 -21.69
C LYS A 547 -5.64 -17.02 -20.90
N SER A 548 -4.81 -17.93 -20.38
CA SER A 548 -5.21 -19.08 -19.56
C SER A 548 -5.51 -18.74 -18.09
N GLY A 549 -5.57 -17.45 -17.72
CA GLY A 549 -5.96 -17.03 -16.37
C GLY A 549 -4.80 -16.71 -15.42
N ALA A 550 -3.54 -16.71 -15.88
CA ALA A 550 -2.41 -16.46 -15.00
C ALA A 550 -2.45 -15.08 -14.32
N TYR A 551 -1.88 -15.02 -13.10
CA TYR A 551 -1.68 -13.80 -12.34
C TYR A 551 -0.26 -13.25 -12.58
N LEU A 552 -0.14 -11.94 -12.74
CA LEU A 552 1.09 -11.21 -12.97
C LEU A 552 1.49 -10.45 -11.71
N TYR A 553 2.74 -10.59 -11.31
CA TYR A 553 3.32 -9.88 -10.19
C TYR A 553 4.61 -9.18 -10.58
N ILE A 554 4.75 -7.91 -10.19
CA ILE A 554 5.98 -7.13 -10.43
C ILE A 554 6.49 -6.61 -9.10
N CYS A 555 7.77 -6.79 -8.82
CA CYS A 555 8.42 -6.24 -7.64
C CYS A 555 9.83 -5.70 -7.94
N GLY A 556 10.17 -4.53 -7.39
CA GLY A 556 11.48 -3.90 -7.56
C GLY A 556 11.40 -2.40 -7.87
N ASP A 557 12.35 -1.91 -8.67
CA ASP A 557 12.51 -0.48 -8.98
C ASP A 557 11.26 0.12 -9.66
N ALA A 558 10.65 1.12 -9.00
CA ALA A 558 9.47 1.81 -9.52
C ALA A 558 9.78 2.82 -10.64
N SER A 559 10.98 3.40 -10.65
CA SER A 559 11.34 4.51 -11.52
C SER A 559 11.57 4.10 -12.98
N TYR A 560 12.16 2.92 -13.20
CA TYR A 560 12.59 2.43 -14.50
C TYR A 560 12.01 1.05 -14.79
N MET A 561 12.33 0.05 -13.95
CA MET A 561 12.03 -1.36 -14.26
C MET A 561 10.53 -1.60 -14.41
N ALA A 562 9.72 -1.10 -13.48
CA ALA A 562 8.27 -1.29 -13.52
C ALA A 562 7.63 -0.67 -14.78
N LYS A 563 8.13 0.48 -15.25
CA LYS A 563 7.64 1.16 -16.45
C LYS A 563 8.02 0.39 -17.72
N ASP A 564 9.26 -0.09 -17.80
CA ASP A 564 9.73 -0.88 -18.93
C ASP A 564 9.01 -2.22 -19.05
N VAL A 565 8.73 -2.88 -17.92
CA VAL A 565 7.94 -4.11 -17.86
C VAL A 565 6.50 -3.86 -18.31
N GLU A 566 5.85 -2.79 -17.82
CA GLU A 566 4.49 -2.45 -18.25
C GLU A 566 4.41 -2.16 -19.74
N ASN A 567 5.33 -1.35 -20.28
CA ASN A 567 5.42 -1.10 -21.72
C ASN A 567 5.64 -2.39 -22.52
N THR A 568 6.43 -3.31 -21.97
CA THR A 568 6.67 -4.62 -22.61
C THR A 568 5.42 -5.49 -22.60
N LEU A 569 4.64 -5.49 -21.52
CA LEU A 569 3.35 -6.18 -21.46
C LEU A 569 2.37 -5.61 -22.49
N LEU A 570 2.26 -4.28 -22.60
CA LEU A 570 1.42 -3.64 -23.61
C LEU A 570 1.83 -4.08 -25.03
N ASN A 571 3.14 -4.10 -25.32
CA ASN A 571 3.64 -4.60 -26.61
C ASN A 571 3.31 -6.09 -26.84
N ILE A 572 3.37 -6.93 -25.79
CA ILE A 572 2.98 -8.34 -25.87
C ILE A 572 1.49 -8.47 -26.20
N PHE A 573 0.62 -7.65 -25.59
CA PHE A 573 -0.82 -7.65 -25.85
C PHE A 573 -1.13 -7.18 -27.27
N GLN A 574 -0.44 -6.16 -27.76
CA GLN A 574 -0.61 -5.70 -29.14
C GLN A 574 -0.21 -6.78 -30.15
N LYS A 575 0.98 -7.38 -29.96
CA LYS A 575 1.54 -8.33 -30.91
C LYS A 575 0.84 -9.70 -30.91
N ASN A 576 0.51 -10.24 -29.75
CA ASN A 576 -0.01 -11.61 -29.62
C ASN A 576 -1.53 -11.66 -29.37
N GLY A 577 -2.11 -10.55 -28.88
CA GLY A 577 -3.54 -10.42 -28.66
C GLY A 577 -4.29 -9.72 -29.79
N ASN A 578 -3.60 -9.28 -30.84
CA ASN A 578 -4.17 -8.49 -31.95
C ASN A 578 -4.95 -7.26 -31.46
N MET A 579 -4.42 -6.60 -30.43
CA MET A 579 -5.00 -5.40 -29.83
C MET A 579 -4.28 -4.15 -30.32
N ASP A 580 -5.01 -3.04 -30.48
CA ASP A 580 -4.37 -1.73 -30.58
C ASP A 580 -3.90 -1.26 -29.18
N LEU A 581 -3.24 -0.11 -29.11
CA LEU A 581 -2.71 0.42 -27.85
C LEU A 581 -3.83 0.74 -26.83
N GLU A 582 -4.99 1.21 -27.30
CA GLU A 582 -6.11 1.56 -26.42
C GLU A 582 -6.70 0.30 -25.78
N LYS A 583 -7.00 -0.72 -26.59
CA LYS A 583 -7.47 -2.03 -26.13
C LYS A 583 -6.46 -2.72 -25.23
N SER A 584 -5.16 -2.59 -25.52
CA SER A 584 -4.11 -3.15 -24.66
C SER A 584 -4.08 -2.51 -23.27
N ASN A 585 -4.28 -1.20 -23.19
CA ASN A 585 -4.41 -0.49 -21.91
C ASN A 585 -5.69 -0.89 -21.17
N GLU A 586 -6.83 -1.00 -21.88
CA GLU A 586 -8.08 -1.47 -21.29
C GLU A 586 -7.97 -2.91 -20.77
N PHE A 587 -7.25 -3.78 -21.48
CA PHE A 587 -6.99 -5.14 -21.05
C PHE A 587 -6.09 -5.19 -19.81
N LEU A 588 -5.04 -4.37 -19.75
CA LEU A 588 -4.20 -4.26 -18.55
C LEU A 588 -4.99 -3.73 -17.35
N ASP A 589 -5.85 -2.73 -17.55
CA ASP A 589 -6.74 -2.22 -16.50
C ASP A 589 -7.77 -3.26 -16.07
N TYR A 590 -8.28 -4.08 -16.99
CA TYR A 590 -9.09 -5.25 -16.66
C TYR A 590 -8.31 -6.22 -15.75
N LEU A 591 -7.05 -6.53 -16.06
CA LEU A 591 -6.22 -7.38 -15.19
C LEU A 591 -6.01 -6.76 -13.81
N ARG A 592 -5.80 -5.43 -13.70
CA ARG A 592 -5.70 -4.71 -12.41
C ARG A 592 -6.97 -4.85 -11.58
N ILE A 593 -8.12 -4.55 -12.18
CA ILE A 593 -9.44 -4.59 -11.50
C ILE A 593 -9.75 -6.00 -10.99
N ASN A 594 -9.41 -7.03 -11.77
CA ASN A 594 -9.57 -8.43 -11.37
C ASN A 594 -8.46 -8.95 -10.45
N LYS A 595 -7.56 -8.07 -9.97
CA LYS A 595 -6.41 -8.41 -9.12
C LYS A 595 -5.50 -9.48 -9.74
N ARG A 596 -5.45 -9.56 -11.08
CA ARG A 596 -4.59 -10.45 -11.86
C ARG A 596 -3.31 -9.77 -12.34
N TYR A 597 -3.16 -8.46 -12.12
CA TYR A 597 -1.91 -7.73 -12.29
C TYR A 597 -1.64 -6.92 -11.02
N GLN A 598 -0.58 -7.26 -10.30
CA GLN A 598 -0.26 -6.74 -8.97
C GLN A 598 1.19 -6.25 -8.92
N ARG A 599 1.43 -5.14 -8.22
CA ARG A 599 2.74 -4.47 -8.17
C ARG A 599 3.13 -4.16 -6.73
N ASP A 600 4.37 -4.48 -6.36
CA ASP A 600 5.03 -4.05 -5.13
C ASP A 600 6.36 -3.38 -5.48
N VAL A 601 6.27 -2.12 -5.90
CA VAL A 601 7.40 -1.35 -6.44
C VAL A 601 7.73 -0.17 -5.52
N TYR A 602 9.02 0.15 -5.40
CA TYR A 602 9.54 1.14 -4.46
C TYR A 602 10.67 2.00 -5.02
#